data_AF-A0A256XMN1-F1
#
_entry.id   AF-A0A256XMN1-F1
#
_cell.length_a   1.000
_cell.length_b   1.000
_cell.length_c   1.000
_cell.angle_alpha   90.00
_cell.angle_beta   90.00
_cell.angle_gamma   90.00
#
_symmetry.space_group_name_H-M   'P 1'
#
loop_
_entity.id
_entity.type
_entity.pdbx_description
1 polymer ?
#
loop_
_entity_poly.entity_id
_entity_poly.type
_entity_poly.pdbx_seq_one_letter_code
_entity_poly.pdbx_strand_id
1 'polypeptide(L)'
;MNKERIRELAYKYALLNAFLHNGKAVAKAVLGKIIAEDPELKRRIPEVIQVIEEVVKESERYPKLLGKKPSVEEKKLPPLPNVDKYKQVVTRFAPNPDFVLHIGNARPAILSYEYAR
;
A
#
# COMPACT_ATOMS: atom_id res chain seq x y z
N MET A 1 -1.89 20.12 28.87
CA MET A 1 -1.63 19.38 27.60
C MET A 1 -2.41 20.05 26.49
N ASN A 2 -1.67 20.73 25.61
CA ASN A 2 -2.19 21.78 24.73
C ASN A 2 -3.01 21.21 23.57
N LYS A 3 -4.08 21.93 23.24
CA LYS A 3 -4.90 21.76 22.03
C LYS A 3 -4.04 21.68 20.75
N GLU A 4 -2.87 22.34 20.77
CA GLU A 4 -1.84 22.26 19.73
C GLU A 4 -1.35 20.83 19.45
N ARG A 5 -1.10 20.03 20.49
CA ARG A 5 -0.64 18.63 20.32
C ARG A 5 -1.70 17.75 19.66
N ILE A 6 -2.98 17.98 19.99
CA ILE A 6 -4.09 17.27 19.35
C ILE A 6 -4.18 17.66 17.87
N ARG A 7 -4.01 18.96 17.56
CA ARG A 7 -4.02 19.46 16.19
C ARG A 7 -2.85 18.92 15.37
N GLU A 8 -1.65 18.86 15.94
CA GLU A 8 -0.47 18.30 15.29
C GLU A 8 -0.66 16.81 14.94
N LEU A 9 -1.13 16.01 15.89
CA LEU A 9 -1.42 14.59 15.67
C LEU A 9 -2.53 14.39 14.63
N ALA A 10 -3.60 15.20 14.69
CA ALA A 10 -4.65 15.19 13.70
C ALA A 10 -4.11 15.52 12.30
N TYR A 11 -3.23 16.52 12.17
CA TYR A 11 -2.65 16.93 10.89
C TYR A 11 -1.76 15.84 10.30
N LYS A 12 -0.86 15.27 11.12
CA LYS A 12 0.02 14.16 10.76
C LYS A 12 -0.77 12.98 10.19
N TYR A 13 -1.83 12.55 10.89
CA TYR A 13 -2.59 11.38 10.48
C TYR A 13 -3.64 11.65 9.40
N ALA A 14 -4.21 12.86 9.34
CA ALA A 14 -5.11 13.25 8.26
C ALA A 14 -4.37 13.32 6.92
N LEU A 15 -3.18 13.92 6.88
CA LEU A 15 -2.35 13.95 5.66
C LEU A 15 -1.94 12.55 5.22
N LEU A 16 -1.49 11.70 6.15
CA LEU A 16 -1.14 10.32 5.83
C LEU A 16 -2.35 9.54 5.29
N ASN A 17 -3.52 9.72 5.90
CA ASN A 17 -4.74 9.07 5.43
C ASN A 17 -5.16 9.59 4.05
N ALA A 18 -5.13 10.90 3.85
CA ALA A 18 -5.41 11.52 2.56
C ALA A 18 -4.44 11.02 1.47
N PHE A 19 -3.14 10.94 1.75
CA PHE A 19 -2.15 10.36 0.84
C PHE A 19 -2.47 8.91 0.47
N LEU A 20 -2.86 8.11 1.45
CA LEU A 20 -3.21 6.71 1.26
C LEU A 20 -4.57 6.48 0.60
N HIS A 21 -5.45 7.47 0.56
CA HIS A 21 -6.82 7.33 0.05
C HIS A 21 -7.17 8.39 -1.01
N ASN A 22 -6.20 8.71 -1.87
CA ASN A 22 -6.38 9.56 -3.06
C ASN A 22 -6.97 10.96 -2.72
N GLY A 23 -6.45 11.58 -1.67
CA GLY A 23 -6.85 12.91 -1.22
C GLY A 23 -8.05 12.96 -0.29
N LYS A 24 -8.58 11.81 0.16
CA LYS A 24 -9.69 11.73 1.12
C LYS A 24 -9.19 11.29 2.49
N ALA A 25 -9.47 12.06 3.53
CA ALA A 25 -9.17 11.65 4.90
C ALA A 25 -10.46 11.23 5.62
N VAL A 26 -10.43 10.09 6.29
CA VAL A 26 -11.57 9.56 7.06
C VAL A 26 -11.35 9.82 8.54
N ALA A 27 -12.18 10.66 9.15
CA ALA A 27 -12.05 11.06 10.56
C ALA A 27 -11.95 9.86 11.53
N LYS A 28 -12.71 8.79 11.28
CA LYS A 28 -12.66 7.56 12.10
C LYS A 28 -11.31 6.84 12.03
N ALA A 29 -10.68 6.81 10.85
CA ALA A 29 -9.37 6.21 10.66
C ALA A 29 -8.26 7.03 11.35
N VAL A 30 -8.37 8.36 11.27
CA VAL A 30 -7.49 9.31 11.96
C VAL A 30 -7.62 9.18 13.48
N LEU A 31 -8.85 9.14 14.01
CA LEU A 31 -9.13 8.97 15.44
C LEU A 31 -8.49 7.70 16.00
N GLY A 32 -8.62 6.58 15.29
CA GLY A 32 -8.02 5.31 15.70
C GLY A 32 -6.50 5.37 15.79
N LYS A 33 -5.84 6.09 14.86
CA LYS A 33 -4.39 6.30 14.88
C LYS A 33 -3.94 7.21 16.01
N ILE A 34 -4.68 8.28 16.28
CA ILE A 34 -4.38 9.21 17.38
C ILE A 34 -4.49 8.49 18.73
N ILE A 35 -5.56 7.71 18.97
CA ILE A 35 -5.74 6.98 20.24
C ILE A 35 -4.66 5.89 20.41
N ALA A 36 -4.18 5.29 19.31
CA ALA A 36 -3.11 4.31 19.37
C ALA A 36 -1.75 4.94 19.71
N GLU A 37 -1.47 6.16 19.24
CA GLU A 37 -0.23 6.89 19.56
C GLU A 37 -0.31 7.55 20.95
N ASP A 38 -1.47 8.05 21.36
CA ASP A 38 -1.71 8.68 22.66
C ASP A 38 -3.03 8.20 23.29
N PRO A 39 -2.99 7.14 24.11
CA PRO A 39 -4.17 6.60 24.78
C PRO A 39 -4.85 7.56 25.77
N GLU A 40 -4.16 8.59 26.28
CA GLU A 40 -4.73 9.54 27.24
C GLU A 40 -5.81 10.41 26.60
N LEU A 41 -5.69 10.68 25.30
CA LEU A 41 -6.66 11.43 24.51
C LEU A 41 -8.04 10.75 24.42
N LYS A 42 -8.14 9.47 24.80
CA LYS A 42 -9.40 8.75 24.92
C LYS A 42 -10.37 9.38 25.93
N ARG A 43 -9.85 10.14 26.92
CA ARG A 43 -10.68 10.88 27.90
C ARG A 43 -11.32 12.14 27.30
N ARG A 44 -10.85 12.62 26.15
CA ARG A 44 -11.28 13.87 25.50
C ARG A 44 -11.76 13.64 24.07
N ILE A 45 -12.34 12.47 23.80
CA ILE A 45 -12.85 12.09 22.47
C ILE A 45 -13.69 13.19 21.80
N PRO A 46 -14.64 13.87 22.48
CA PRO A 46 -15.44 14.91 21.84
C PRO A 46 -14.61 16.06 21.25
N GLU A 47 -13.58 16.51 21.98
CA GLU A 47 -12.69 17.58 21.55
C GLU A 47 -11.74 17.12 20.44
N VAL A 48 -11.23 15.89 20.55
CA VAL A 48 -10.39 15.28 19.51
C VAL A 48 -11.15 15.15 18.20
N ILE A 49 -12.42 14.74 18.22
CA ILE A 49 -13.26 14.64 17.03
C ILE A 49 -13.44 16.01 16.36
N GLN A 50 -13.74 17.06 17.12
CA GLN A 50 -13.87 18.41 16.58
C GLN A 50 -12.61 18.86 15.84
N VAL A 51 -11.43 18.65 16.45
CA VAL A 51 -10.15 19.01 15.84
C VAL A 51 -9.86 18.17 14.59
N ILE A 52 -10.17 16.87 14.62
CA ILE A 52 -10.01 15.99 13.46
C ILE A 52 -10.89 16.47 12.30
N GLU A 53 -12.16 16.81 12.55
CA GLU A 53 -13.08 17.25 11.48
C GLU A 53 -12.62 18.55 10.82
N GLU A 54 -12.11 19.51 11.60
CA GLU A 54 -11.49 20.73 11.07
C GLU A 54 -10.31 20.40 10.16
N VAL A 55 -9.39 19.55 10.64
CA VAL A 55 -8.17 19.20 9.93
C VAL A 55 -8.44 18.35 8.69
N VAL A 56 -9.42 17.45 8.74
CA VAL A 56 -9.84 16.65 7.58
C VAL A 56 -10.36 17.58 6.48
N LYS A 57 -11.22 18.54 6.82
CA LYS A 57 -11.69 19.56 5.86
C LYS A 57 -10.56 20.39 5.27
N GLU A 58 -9.58 20.78 6.09
CA GLU A 58 -8.38 21.49 5.61
C GLU A 58 -7.56 20.64 4.64
N SER A 59 -7.37 19.34 4.95
CA SER A 59 -6.60 18.41 4.12
C SER A 59 -7.24 18.12 2.75
N GLU A 60 -8.57 18.15 2.67
CA GLU A 60 -9.33 17.96 1.43
C GLU A 60 -9.32 19.19 0.51
N ARG A 61 -8.84 20.34 0.98
CA ARG A 61 -8.83 21.58 0.19
C ARG A 61 -7.79 21.57 -0.94
N TYR A 62 -6.69 20.83 -0.76
CA TYR A 62 -5.60 20.79 -1.72
C TYR A 62 -5.12 19.35 -2.02
N PRO A 63 -5.99 18.46 -2.53
CA PRO A 63 -5.66 17.05 -2.71
C PRO A 63 -4.54 16.84 -3.75
N LYS A 64 -4.38 17.79 -4.68
CA LYS A 64 -3.33 17.76 -5.71
C LYS A 64 -1.91 17.97 -5.17
N LEU A 65 -1.76 18.51 -3.96
CA LEU A 65 -0.46 18.72 -3.31
C LEU A 65 0.08 17.46 -2.63
N LEU A 66 -0.75 16.43 -2.41
CA LEU A 66 -0.36 15.22 -1.68
C LEU A 66 0.63 14.31 -2.43
N GLY A 67 1.08 14.68 -3.63
CA GLY A 67 1.94 13.82 -4.44
C GLY A 67 1.21 12.57 -4.94
N LYS A 68 1.88 11.79 -5.79
CA LYS A 68 1.35 10.50 -6.26
C LYS A 68 1.92 9.40 -5.38
N LYS A 69 1.10 8.41 -5.03
CA LYS A 69 1.61 7.14 -4.53
C LYS A 69 2.62 6.58 -5.55
N PRO A 70 3.71 5.94 -5.10
CA PRO A 70 4.52 5.14 -6.01
C PRO A 70 3.57 4.16 -6.71
N SER A 71 3.56 4.20 -8.03
CA SER A 71 2.86 3.19 -8.81
C SER A 71 3.44 1.85 -8.41
N VAL A 72 2.60 0.98 -7.87
CA VAL A 72 2.92 -0.44 -7.80
C VAL A 72 2.87 -0.89 -9.26
N GLU A 73 3.98 -0.74 -9.98
CA GLU A 73 4.10 -1.39 -11.28
C GLU A 73 3.90 -2.87 -11.02
N GLU A 74 2.89 -3.45 -11.68
CA GLU A 74 2.76 -4.90 -11.72
C GLU A 74 4.09 -5.43 -12.25
N LYS A 75 4.83 -6.14 -11.40
CA LYS A 75 6.06 -6.82 -11.80
C LYS A 75 5.68 -7.93 -12.77
N LYS A 76 5.61 -7.60 -14.06
CA LYS A 76 5.39 -8.56 -15.15
C LYS A 76 6.72 -9.19 -15.54
N LEU A 77 6.66 -10.44 -15.97
CA LEU A 77 7.82 -11.09 -16.57
C LEU A 77 8.19 -10.37 -17.87
N PRO A 78 9.49 -10.15 -18.15
CA PRO A 78 9.92 -9.58 -19.41
C PRO A 78 9.57 -10.54 -20.56
N PRO A 79 9.35 -10.03 -21.79
CA PRO A 79 9.10 -10.90 -22.94
C PRO A 79 10.32 -11.79 -23.25
N LEU A 80 10.07 -13.00 -23.76
CA LEU A 80 11.13 -13.88 -24.23
C LEU A 80 11.80 -13.32 -25.50
N PRO A 81 13.13 -13.45 -25.65
CA PRO A 81 13.82 -12.98 -26.85
C PRO A 81 13.39 -13.78 -28.08
N ASN A 82 13.23 -13.10 -29.23
CA ASN A 82 12.86 -13.69 -30.52
C ASN A 82 11.51 -14.44 -30.53
N VAL A 83 10.56 -14.11 -29.63
CA VAL A 83 9.26 -14.77 -29.56
C VAL A 83 8.51 -14.73 -30.91
N ASP A 84 8.65 -13.63 -31.65
CA ASP A 84 7.99 -13.43 -32.95
C ASP A 84 8.44 -14.41 -34.04
N LYS A 85 9.60 -15.09 -33.86
CA LYS A 85 10.09 -16.10 -34.80
C LYS A 85 9.34 -17.43 -34.70
N TYR A 86 8.56 -17.63 -33.63
CA TYR A 86 7.89 -18.88 -33.33
C TYR A 86 6.38 -18.66 -33.24
N LYS A 87 5.61 -19.56 -33.87
CA LYS A 87 4.14 -19.53 -33.78
C LYS A 87 3.62 -19.85 -32.37
N GLN A 88 4.39 -20.63 -31.61
CA GLN A 88 4.05 -21.07 -30.26
C GLN A 88 5.33 -21.29 -29.47
N VAL A 89 5.35 -20.83 -28.22
CA VAL A 89 6.42 -21.12 -27.26
C VAL A 89 5.96 -22.25 -26.36
N VAL A 90 6.81 -23.27 -26.19
CA VAL A 90 6.56 -24.40 -25.30
C VAL A 90 7.70 -24.47 -24.28
N THR A 91 7.36 -24.30 -23.01
CA THR A 91 8.31 -24.40 -21.89
C THR A 91 8.19 -25.75 -21.20
N ARG A 92 9.22 -26.17 -20.45
CA ARG A 92 9.17 -27.38 -19.62
C ARG A 92 9.92 -27.15 -18.31
N PHE A 93 9.41 -27.71 -17.23
CA PHE A 93 10.15 -27.90 -15.99
C PHE A 93 10.62 -29.36 -15.94
N ALA A 94 11.93 -29.57 -15.96
CA ALA A 94 12.55 -30.90 -16.05
C ALA A 94 13.56 -31.12 -14.91
N PRO A 95 13.08 -31.38 -13.67
CA PRO A 95 13.95 -31.74 -12.56
C PRO A 95 14.49 -33.17 -12.76
N ASN A 96 15.67 -33.44 -12.19
CA ASN A 96 16.18 -34.81 -12.11
C ASN A 96 15.35 -35.61 -11.07
N PRO A 97 15.16 -36.93 -11.28
CA PRO A 97 14.31 -37.77 -10.42
C PRO A 97 15.03 -38.30 -9.16
N ASP A 98 16.19 -37.75 -8.82
CA ASP A 98 17.08 -38.20 -7.74
C ASP A 98 16.82 -37.50 -6.39
N PHE A 99 15.92 -36.50 -6.34
CA PHE A 99 15.60 -35.77 -5.11
C PHE A 99 14.14 -35.29 -5.05
N VAL A 100 13.72 -34.89 -3.85
CA VAL A 100 12.40 -34.27 -3.61
C VAL A 100 12.47 -32.77 -3.88
N LEU A 101 11.49 -32.24 -4.61
CA LEU A 101 11.41 -30.81 -4.92
C LEU A 101 11.48 -29.95 -3.65
N HIS A 102 12.36 -28.94 -3.66
CA HIS A 102 12.49 -27.95 -2.59
C HIS A 102 12.28 -26.54 -3.13
N ILE A 103 12.37 -25.53 -2.26
CA ILE A 103 12.10 -24.11 -2.62
C ILE A 103 12.95 -23.61 -3.80
N GLY A 104 14.18 -24.11 -3.97
CA GLY A 104 15.02 -23.79 -5.13
C GLY A 104 14.42 -24.20 -6.48
N ASN A 105 13.60 -25.25 -6.52
CA ASN A 105 12.92 -25.75 -7.72
C ASN A 105 11.68 -24.94 -8.06
N ALA A 106 11.10 -24.23 -7.08
CA ALA A 106 9.89 -23.44 -7.30
C ALA A 106 10.14 -22.34 -8.35
N ARG A 107 11.31 -21.70 -8.33
CA ARG A 107 11.64 -20.63 -9.28
C ARG A 107 11.59 -21.09 -10.76
N PRO A 108 12.34 -22.11 -11.21
CA PRO A 108 12.25 -22.57 -12.59
C PRO A 108 10.89 -23.17 -12.94
N ALA A 109 10.20 -23.82 -11.99
CA ALA A 109 8.86 -24.37 -12.22
C ALA A 109 7.81 -23.27 -12.48
N ILE A 110 7.76 -22.26 -11.60
CA ILE A 110 6.84 -21.11 -11.73
C ILE A 110 7.16 -20.31 -12.98
N LEU A 111 8.44 -20.02 -13.27
CA LEU A 111 8.81 -19.29 -14.49
C LEU A 111 8.37 -20.04 -15.75
N SER A 112 8.56 -21.36 -15.80
CA SER A 112 8.09 -22.17 -16.94
C SER A 112 6.58 -22.07 -17.08
N TYR A 113 5.84 -22.23 -15.98
CA TYR A 113 4.39 -22.13 -15.98
C TYR A 113 3.88 -20.75 -16.42
N GLU A 114 4.43 -19.66 -15.89
CA GLU A 114 4.00 -18.30 -16.22
C GLU A 114 4.31 -17.91 -17.66
N TYR A 115 5.43 -18.37 -18.25
CA TYR A 115 5.73 -18.12 -19.66
C TYR A 115 4.89 -18.96 -20.64
N ALA A 116 4.25 -20.04 -20.18
CA ALA A 116 3.38 -20.87 -21.00
C ALA A 116 1.93 -20.37 -21.06
N ARG A 117 1.56 -19.42 -20.21
CA ARG A 117 0.22 -18.80 -20.15
C ARG A 117 0.12 -17.62 -21.10
#